data_AF-K1QB11-F1
#
_entry.id   AF-K1QB11-F1
#
_cell.length_a   1.000
_cell.length_b   1.000
_cell.length_c   1.000
_cell.angle_alpha   90.00
_cell.angle_beta   90.00
_cell.angle_gamma   90.00
#
_symmetry.space_group_name_H-M   'P 1'
#
loop_
_entity.id
_entity.type
_entity.pdbx_description
1 polymer ?
#
loop_
_entity_poly.entity_id
_entity_poly.type
_entity_poly.pdbx_seq_one_letter_code
_entity_poly.pdbx_strand_id
1 'polypeptide(L)'
;MHLHSHKVRISTAYAMAHRPHAFGLTGEVQRKIKGKYSEELEQGARTWIEAVLEIELVPGADPNTPLGERAFQESLKNGVVLCNLMNTIKPGSIKKINQSNMAFKMMENIENFLKAAENYGCKKIDIFQVVDLYERQNMTQVVNGIYALGRVTQKNGFMGPSLGPKEADSNPRNFDEDVLKAGQTVIGLQAGSNRGASQSGMNFGKTRSILD
;
A
#
# COMPACT_ATOMS: atom_id res chain seq x y z
N MET A 1 18.38 -23.45 -52.22
CA MET A 1 17.71 -23.46 -50.90
C MET A 1 18.72 -23.09 -49.84
N HIS A 2 18.63 -21.89 -49.25
CA HIS A 2 18.96 -21.56 -47.85
C HIS A 2 19.06 -20.03 -47.69
N LEU A 3 17.92 -19.40 -47.38
CA LEU A 3 17.84 -18.04 -46.86
C LEU A 3 18.23 -18.09 -45.37
N HIS A 4 19.39 -17.55 -45.02
CA HIS A 4 19.77 -17.32 -43.62
C HIS A 4 19.12 -16.02 -43.13
N SER A 5 18.05 -16.16 -42.36
CA SER A 5 17.39 -15.07 -41.64
C SER A 5 18.20 -14.73 -40.38
N HIS A 6 18.95 -13.62 -40.43
CA HIS A 6 19.55 -13.03 -39.24
C HIS A 6 18.47 -12.28 -38.45
N LYS A 7 17.96 -12.92 -37.39
CA LYS A 7 17.19 -12.23 -36.34
C LYS A 7 18.16 -11.42 -35.47
N VAL A 8 18.11 -10.10 -35.63
CA VAL A 8 18.74 -9.11 -34.74
C VAL A 8 18.15 -9.28 -33.34
N ARG A 9 18.96 -9.71 -32.37
CA ARG A 9 18.61 -9.64 -30.95
C ARG A 9 18.85 -8.21 -30.49
N ILE A 10 17.78 -7.43 -30.36
CA ILE A 10 17.82 -6.14 -29.67
C ILE A 10 17.90 -6.44 -28.17
N SER A 11 19.10 -6.39 -27.60
CA SER A 11 19.29 -6.32 -26.15
C SER A 11 19.07 -4.87 -25.72
N THR A 12 17.87 -4.54 -25.27
CA THR A 12 17.61 -3.28 -24.58
C THR A 12 18.30 -3.34 -23.22
N ALA A 13 19.53 -2.86 -23.15
CA ALA A 13 20.21 -2.60 -21.88
C ALA A 13 19.48 -1.44 -21.19
N TYR A 14 18.70 -1.76 -20.16
CA TYR A 14 18.11 -0.77 -19.27
C TYR A 14 19.23 -0.24 -18.36
N ALA A 15 19.85 0.88 -18.74
CA ALA A 15 20.83 1.56 -17.92
C ALA A 15 20.11 2.29 -16.78
N MET A 16 20.21 1.78 -15.55
CA MET A 16 19.82 2.55 -14.37
C MET A 16 20.89 3.61 -14.08
N ALA A 17 20.47 4.87 -13.99
CA ALA A 17 21.32 5.99 -13.66
C ALA A 17 21.94 5.78 -12.27
N HIS A 18 23.27 5.88 -12.20
CA HIS A 18 24.04 5.85 -10.96
C HIS A 18 23.62 7.03 -10.07
N ARG A 19 22.74 6.78 -9.09
CA ARG A 19 22.29 7.82 -8.14
C ARG A 19 23.41 8.08 -7.12
N PRO A 20 23.87 9.33 -6.96
CA PRO A 20 24.89 9.65 -5.98
C PRO A 20 24.41 9.34 -4.56
N HIS A 21 25.35 8.94 -3.70
CA HIS A 21 25.12 8.66 -2.28
C HIS A 21 24.39 9.85 -1.63
N ALA A 22 23.33 9.59 -0.86
CA ALA A 22 22.42 10.64 -0.40
C ALA A 22 23.09 11.60 0.60
N PHE A 23 23.39 12.83 0.17
CA PHE A 23 23.81 13.95 1.03
C PHE A 23 22.74 15.05 1.03
N GLY A 24 22.72 15.89 2.07
CA GLY A 24 21.77 17.01 2.21
C GLY A 24 20.31 16.58 2.36
N LEU A 25 19.40 17.26 1.64
CA LEU A 25 17.95 17.04 1.69
C LEU A 25 17.55 15.58 1.39
N THR A 26 18.23 14.92 0.45
CA THR A 26 18.00 13.50 0.12
C THR A 26 18.34 12.59 1.31
N GLY A 27 19.40 12.90 2.04
CA GLY A 27 19.81 12.15 3.23
C GLY A 27 18.82 12.32 4.40
N GLU A 28 18.27 13.52 4.59
CA GLU A 28 17.23 13.77 5.61
C GLU A 28 15.93 13.04 5.31
N VAL A 29 15.49 13.03 4.05
CA VAL A 29 14.31 12.27 3.60
C VAL A 29 14.52 10.78 3.87
N GLN A 30 15.68 10.23 3.51
CA GLN A 30 16.03 8.83 3.77
C GLN A 30 16.04 8.49 5.27
N ARG A 31 16.56 9.37 6.13
CA ARG A 31 16.50 9.20 7.59
C ARG A 31 15.06 9.16 8.10
N LYS A 32 14.19 10.06 7.62
CA LYS A 32 12.77 10.09 8.00
C LYS A 32 12.02 8.83 7.53
N ILE A 33 12.34 8.31 6.35
CA ILE A 33 11.74 7.07 5.84
C ILE A 33 12.17 5.88 6.70
N LYS A 34 13.46 5.75 7.02
CA LYS A 34 13.97 4.71 7.90
C LYS A 34 13.37 4.76 9.30
N GLY A 35 13.19 5.96 9.85
CA GLY A 35 12.51 6.14 11.15
C GLY A 35 11.04 5.74 11.16
N LYS A 36 10.41 5.50 10.00
CA LYS A 36 9.03 4.99 9.89
C LYS A 36 8.97 3.47 9.76
N TYR A 37 10.11 2.79 9.65
CA TYR A 37 10.13 1.34 9.57
C TYR A 37 9.61 0.75 10.88
N SER A 38 8.61 -0.11 10.79
CA SER A 38 8.02 -0.79 11.95
C SER A 38 8.33 -2.28 11.86
N GLU A 39 9.09 -2.76 12.84
CA GLU A 39 9.42 -4.18 12.99
C GLU A 39 8.17 -5.03 13.28
N GLU A 40 7.15 -4.45 13.92
CA GLU A 40 5.85 -5.10 14.11
C GLU A 40 5.15 -5.34 12.77
N LEU A 41 5.13 -4.33 11.90
CA LEU A 41 4.53 -4.48 10.57
C LEU A 41 5.33 -5.46 9.71
N GLU A 42 6.67 -5.39 9.77
CA GLU A 42 7.55 -6.38 9.14
C GLU A 42 7.20 -7.79 9.59
N GLN A 43 7.10 -8.03 10.91
CA GLN A 43 6.79 -9.34 11.46
C GLN A 43 5.44 -9.87 10.97
N GLY A 44 4.42 -9.01 10.89
CA GLY A 44 3.14 -9.37 10.29
C GLY A 44 3.26 -9.74 8.82
N ALA A 45 4.03 -8.97 8.03
CA ALA A 45 4.29 -9.26 6.62
C ALA A 45 5.07 -10.57 6.43
N ARG A 46 6.12 -10.80 7.24
CA ARG A 46 6.91 -12.04 7.27
C ARG A 46 6.01 -13.24 7.55
N THR A 47 5.28 -13.20 8.67
CA THR A 47 4.41 -14.28 9.12
C THR A 47 3.37 -14.62 8.05
N TRP A 48 2.80 -13.60 7.40
CA TRP A 48 1.84 -13.82 6.33
C TRP A 48 2.47 -14.48 5.10
N ILE A 49 3.64 -14.03 4.65
CA ILE A 49 4.33 -14.64 3.51
C ILE A 49 4.67 -16.10 3.80
N GLU A 50 5.22 -16.38 4.98
CA GLU A 50 5.58 -17.72 5.45
C GLU A 50 4.34 -18.62 5.52
N ALA A 51 3.21 -18.11 6.03
CA ALA A 51 1.96 -18.86 6.10
C ALA A 51 1.30 -19.10 4.74
N VAL A 52 1.39 -18.16 3.78
CA VAL A 52 0.85 -18.36 2.42
C VAL A 52 1.68 -19.37 1.64
N LEU A 53 3.00 -19.33 1.79
CA LEU A 53 3.93 -20.17 1.04
C LEU A 53 4.25 -21.51 1.72
N GLU A 54 3.91 -21.65 3.00
CA GLU A 54 4.30 -22.79 3.84
C GLU A 54 5.83 -23.00 3.87
N ILE A 55 6.58 -21.90 3.97
CA ILE A 55 8.06 -21.91 4.03
C ILE A 55 8.56 -21.02 5.18
N GLU A 56 9.82 -21.21 5.57
CA GLU A 56 10.57 -20.25 6.38
C GLU A 56 11.34 -19.29 5.45
N LEU A 57 11.20 -17.97 5.64
CA LEU A 57 11.93 -16.98 4.83
C LEU A 57 13.43 -17.00 5.10
N VAL A 58 13.79 -17.19 6.37
CA VAL A 58 15.18 -17.29 6.84
C VAL A 58 15.30 -18.53 7.72
N PRO A 59 15.90 -19.63 7.22
CA PRO A 59 16.02 -20.87 7.97
C PRO A 59 16.73 -20.66 9.30
N GLY A 60 16.12 -21.13 10.39
CA GLY A 60 16.69 -21.05 11.74
C GLY A 60 16.53 -19.69 12.45
N ALA A 61 15.84 -18.72 11.84
CA ALA A 61 15.41 -17.52 12.54
C ALA A 61 14.20 -17.81 13.44
N ASP A 62 14.15 -17.22 14.64
CA ASP A 62 12.98 -17.36 15.53
C ASP A 62 11.72 -16.80 14.83
N PRO A 63 10.64 -17.61 14.69
CA PRO A 63 9.39 -17.19 14.06
C PRO A 63 8.69 -16.03 14.78
N ASN A 64 8.93 -15.84 16.09
CA ASN A 64 8.23 -14.84 16.89
C ASN A 64 8.96 -13.49 16.96
N THR A 65 10.15 -13.39 16.37
CA THR A 65 10.95 -12.17 16.37
C THR A 65 11.04 -11.59 14.96
N PRO A 66 10.95 -10.26 14.82
CA PRO A 66 11.27 -9.58 13.56
C PRO A 66 12.67 -9.96 13.07
N LEU A 67 12.83 -10.10 11.76
CA LEU A 67 14.14 -10.35 11.13
C LEU A 67 14.98 -9.06 11.13
N GLY A 68 14.31 -7.92 11.15
CA GLY A 68 14.88 -6.61 10.96
C GLY A 68 15.06 -6.29 9.47
N GLU A 69 15.15 -4.98 9.19
CA GLU A 69 15.09 -4.42 7.83
C GLU A 69 16.04 -5.12 6.84
N ARG A 70 17.27 -5.43 7.29
CA ARG A 70 18.30 -6.02 6.43
C ARG A 70 18.00 -7.46 6.06
N ALA A 71 17.74 -8.33 7.04
CA ALA A 71 17.51 -9.75 6.79
C ALA A 71 16.19 -9.99 6.06
N PHE A 72 15.14 -9.21 6.39
CA PHE A 72 13.89 -9.23 5.64
C PHE A 72 14.11 -8.82 4.17
N GLN A 73 14.86 -7.75 3.92
CA GLN A 73 15.22 -7.32 2.57
C GLN A 73 15.99 -8.41 1.80
N GLU A 74 17.01 -9.01 2.42
CA GLU A 74 17.83 -10.05 1.79
C GLU A 74 17.00 -11.28 1.40
N SER A 75 16.02 -11.68 2.22
CA SER A 75 15.11 -12.80 1.95
C SER A 75 14.20 -12.59 0.73
N LEU A 76 13.85 -11.33 0.42
CA LEU A 76 12.96 -10.97 -0.69
C LEU A 76 13.72 -10.46 -1.94
N LYS A 77 15.00 -10.10 -1.80
CA LYS A 77 15.78 -9.37 -2.80
C LYS A 77 15.85 -10.05 -4.18
N ASN A 78 15.86 -11.37 -4.23
CA ASN A 78 15.94 -12.11 -5.50
C ASN A 78 14.61 -12.10 -6.28
N GLY A 79 13.51 -11.67 -5.66
CA GLY A 79 12.16 -11.64 -6.21
C GLY A 79 11.49 -13.01 -6.40
N VAL A 80 12.18 -14.13 -6.11
CA VAL A 80 11.64 -15.48 -6.31
C VAL A 80 10.50 -15.76 -5.33
N VAL A 81 10.71 -15.43 -4.04
CA VAL A 81 9.68 -15.57 -3.00
C VAL A 81 8.44 -14.76 -3.36
N LEU A 82 8.61 -13.52 -3.82
CA LEU A 82 7.50 -12.65 -4.21
C LEU A 82 6.75 -13.21 -5.43
N CYS A 83 7.46 -13.72 -6.43
CA CYS A 83 6.83 -14.35 -7.58
C CYS A 83 6.02 -15.61 -7.18
N ASN A 84 6.58 -16.43 -6.29
CA ASN A 84 5.89 -17.61 -5.77
C ASN A 84 4.64 -17.20 -4.97
N LEU A 85 4.75 -16.19 -4.12
CA LEU A 85 3.63 -15.66 -3.33
C LEU A 85 2.45 -15.29 -4.23
N MET A 86 2.71 -14.55 -5.31
CA MET A 86 1.67 -14.17 -6.25
C MET A 86 1.09 -15.37 -7.01
N ASN A 87 1.91 -16.36 -7.36
CA ASN A 87 1.43 -17.58 -8.02
C ASN A 87 0.63 -18.48 -7.08
N THR A 88 0.90 -18.47 -5.77
CA THR A 88 0.07 -19.17 -4.78
C THR A 88 -1.28 -18.49 -4.59
N ILE A 89 -1.30 -17.15 -4.54
CA ILE A 89 -2.53 -16.36 -4.45
C ILE A 89 -3.40 -16.49 -5.70
N LYS A 90 -2.78 -16.38 -6.88
CA LYS A 90 -3.44 -16.49 -8.19
C LYS A 90 -2.55 -17.30 -9.13
N PRO A 91 -2.84 -18.60 -9.29
CA PRO A 91 -2.07 -19.48 -10.17
C PRO A 91 -1.91 -18.92 -11.59
N GLY A 92 -0.70 -19.01 -12.12
CA GLY A 92 -0.38 -18.59 -13.49
C GLY A 92 -0.19 -17.08 -13.69
N SER A 93 -0.18 -16.27 -12.63
CA SER A 93 0.06 -14.83 -12.72
C SER A 93 1.45 -14.49 -13.28
N ILE A 94 2.47 -15.28 -12.91
CA ILE A 94 3.85 -15.08 -13.33
C ILE A 94 4.37 -16.39 -13.94
N LYS A 95 4.57 -16.38 -15.26
CA LYS A 95 4.94 -17.59 -16.01
C LYS A 95 6.41 -17.98 -15.87
N LYS A 96 7.30 -17.00 -15.73
CA LYS A 96 8.75 -17.22 -15.73
C LYS A 96 9.37 -16.57 -14.50
N ILE A 97 10.00 -17.41 -13.67
CA ILE A 97 10.73 -16.99 -12.48
C ILE A 97 12.20 -17.32 -12.70
N ASN A 98 13.07 -16.32 -12.62
CA ASN A 98 14.50 -16.51 -12.79
C ASN A 98 15.15 -16.92 -11.47
N GLN A 99 15.94 -17.99 -11.46
CA GLN A 99 16.64 -18.47 -10.26
C GLN A 99 18.09 -17.98 -10.15
N SER A 100 18.56 -17.18 -11.12
CA SER A 100 19.94 -16.70 -11.15
C SER A 100 20.14 -15.51 -10.22
N ASN A 101 21.31 -15.45 -9.57
CA ASN A 101 21.73 -14.33 -8.74
C ASN A 101 22.20 -13.09 -9.53
N MET A 102 22.02 -13.07 -10.85
CA MET A 102 22.34 -11.88 -11.65
C MET A 102 21.38 -10.73 -11.34
N ALA A 103 21.93 -9.54 -11.11
CA ALA A 103 21.18 -8.34 -10.70
C ALA A 103 19.94 -8.06 -11.57
N PHE A 104 20.10 -8.08 -12.90
CA PHE A 104 19.00 -7.82 -13.84
C PHE A 104 17.89 -8.89 -13.78
N LYS A 105 18.23 -10.14 -13.39
CA LYS A 105 17.25 -11.22 -13.22
C LYS A 105 16.47 -11.09 -11.92
N MET A 106 17.14 -10.70 -10.85
CA MET A 106 16.47 -10.37 -9.59
C MET A 106 15.48 -9.21 -9.78
N MET A 107 15.93 -8.13 -10.44
CA MET A 107 15.08 -6.98 -10.75
C MET A 107 13.90 -7.34 -11.66
N GLU A 108 14.11 -8.18 -12.70
CA GLU A 108 13.04 -8.68 -13.58
C GLU A 108 11.98 -9.48 -12.79
N ASN A 109 12.39 -10.31 -11.82
CA ASN A 109 11.44 -11.01 -10.96
C ASN A 109 10.60 -10.04 -10.11
N ILE A 110 11.24 -9.05 -9.48
CA ILE A 110 10.53 -8.04 -8.68
C ILE A 110 9.53 -7.27 -9.56
N GLU A 111 9.94 -6.87 -10.77
CA GLU A 111 9.05 -6.18 -11.71
C GLU A 111 7.86 -7.06 -12.14
N ASN A 112 8.07 -8.36 -12.37
CA ASN A 112 7.01 -9.30 -12.69
C ASN A 112 5.99 -9.43 -11.54
N PHE A 113 6.47 -9.49 -10.30
CA PHE A 113 5.60 -9.45 -9.12
C PHE A 113 4.76 -8.16 -9.07
N LEU A 114 5.39 -7.00 -9.24
CA LEU A 114 4.69 -5.70 -9.17
C LEU A 114 3.59 -5.60 -10.25
N LYS A 115 3.88 -6.01 -11.48
CA LYS A 115 2.90 -6.06 -12.57
C LYS A 115 1.74 -7.02 -12.26
N ALA A 116 2.05 -8.18 -11.69
CA ALA A 116 1.02 -9.15 -11.34
C ALA A 116 0.13 -8.66 -10.17
N ALA A 117 0.72 -7.99 -9.17
CA ALA A 117 -0.03 -7.38 -8.07
C ALA A 117 -0.94 -6.24 -8.57
N GLU A 118 -0.46 -5.38 -9.48
CA GLU A 118 -1.26 -4.34 -10.12
C GLU A 118 -2.45 -4.96 -10.89
N ASN A 119 -2.20 -5.99 -11.70
CA ASN A 119 -3.23 -6.73 -12.42
C ASN A 119 -4.21 -7.49 -11.50
N TYR A 120 -3.81 -7.77 -10.27
CA TYR A 120 -4.65 -8.40 -9.26
C TYR A 120 -5.58 -7.41 -8.54
N GLY A 121 -5.28 -6.10 -8.66
CA GLY A 121 -6.11 -5.02 -8.13
C GLY A 121 -5.40 -4.08 -7.17
N CYS A 122 -4.10 -4.27 -6.90
CA CYS A 122 -3.34 -3.33 -6.09
C CYS A 122 -3.15 -2.00 -6.84
N LYS A 123 -3.32 -0.87 -6.14
CA LYS A 123 -3.05 0.44 -6.75
C LYS A 123 -1.54 0.66 -6.85
N LYS A 124 -1.11 1.27 -7.95
CA LYS A 124 0.30 1.60 -8.19
C LYS A 124 0.96 2.46 -7.10
N ILE A 125 0.18 3.30 -6.43
CA ILE A 125 0.63 4.14 -5.31
C ILE A 125 0.85 3.35 -4.00
N ASP A 126 0.21 2.19 -3.87
CA ASP A 126 0.25 1.37 -2.66
C ASP A 126 1.36 0.30 -2.75
N ILE A 127 1.81 -0.04 -3.97
CA ILE A 127 2.91 -0.98 -4.20
C ILE A 127 4.26 -0.26 -4.29
N PHE A 128 5.33 -0.98 -3.99
CA PHE A 128 6.69 -0.47 -4.01
C PHE A 128 7.33 -0.48 -5.41
N GLN A 129 8.49 0.14 -5.54
CA GLN A 129 9.31 0.12 -6.75
C GLN A 129 10.47 -0.86 -6.62
N VAL A 130 11.03 -1.33 -7.74
CA VAL A 130 12.17 -2.26 -7.75
C VAL A 130 13.34 -1.77 -6.89
N VAL A 131 13.64 -0.47 -6.94
CA VAL A 131 14.74 0.14 -6.16
C VAL A 131 14.48 0.15 -4.66
N ASP A 132 13.22 0.22 -4.23
CA ASP A 132 12.84 0.23 -2.82
C ASP A 132 13.29 -1.06 -2.13
N LEU A 133 13.06 -2.19 -2.80
CA LEU A 133 13.47 -3.52 -2.34
C LEU A 133 14.93 -3.82 -2.69
N TYR A 134 15.33 -3.68 -3.95
CA TYR A 134 16.63 -4.17 -4.42
C TYR A 134 17.81 -3.39 -3.81
N GLU A 135 17.70 -2.06 -3.73
CA GLU A 135 18.72 -1.19 -3.15
C GLU A 135 18.41 -0.79 -1.69
N ARG A 136 17.32 -1.32 -1.13
CA ARG A 136 16.85 -0.98 0.23
C ARG A 136 16.65 0.54 0.40
N GLN A 137 16.09 1.20 -0.62
CA GLN A 137 15.81 2.64 -0.58
C GLN A 137 14.60 2.98 0.31
N ASN A 138 13.62 2.07 0.42
CA ASN A 138 12.40 2.32 1.17
C ASN A 138 11.70 1.01 1.56
N MET A 139 12.23 0.30 2.56
CA MET A 139 11.64 -0.95 3.04
C MET A 139 10.25 -0.76 3.67
N THR A 140 9.96 0.42 4.21
CA THR A 140 8.61 0.76 4.69
C THR A 140 7.58 0.65 3.57
N GLN A 141 7.90 1.11 2.35
CA GLN A 141 7.01 0.95 1.20
C GLN A 141 6.89 -0.51 0.74
N VAL A 142 7.95 -1.31 0.87
CA VAL A 142 7.92 -2.75 0.57
C VAL A 142 6.94 -3.45 1.50
N VAL A 143 7.05 -3.23 2.81
CA VAL A 143 6.10 -3.76 3.80
C VAL A 143 4.68 -3.30 3.48
N ASN A 144 4.46 -2.00 3.26
CA ASN A 144 3.13 -1.47 2.91
C ASN A 144 2.55 -2.11 1.64
N GLY A 145 3.38 -2.38 0.62
CA GLY A 145 2.95 -3.06 -0.60
C GLY A 145 2.52 -4.51 -0.35
N ILE A 146 3.16 -5.21 0.58
CA ILE A 146 2.75 -6.55 1.02
C ILE A 146 1.39 -6.48 1.74
N TYR A 147 1.18 -5.50 2.64
CA TYR A 147 -0.14 -5.26 3.26
C TYR A 147 -1.22 -4.86 2.25
N ALA A 148 -0.88 -4.10 1.21
CA ALA A 148 -1.80 -3.75 0.14
C ALA A 148 -2.26 -5.01 -0.61
N LEU A 149 -1.32 -5.91 -0.95
CA LEU A 149 -1.67 -7.20 -1.55
C LEU A 149 -2.53 -8.03 -0.58
N GLY A 150 -2.15 -8.15 0.69
CA GLY A 150 -2.92 -8.85 1.71
C GLY A 150 -4.38 -8.39 1.80
N ARG A 151 -4.62 -7.08 1.76
CA ARG A 151 -5.98 -6.51 1.72
C ARG A 151 -6.75 -6.87 0.45
N VAL A 152 -6.11 -6.75 -0.71
CA VAL A 152 -6.73 -7.08 -2.01
C VAL A 152 -7.07 -8.57 -2.12
N THR A 153 -6.26 -9.46 -1.53
CA THR A 153 -6.57 -10.91 -1.51
C THR A 153 -7.85 -11.22 -0.74
N GLN A 154 -8.10 -10.55 0.38
CA GLN A 154 -9.34 -10.70 1.15
C GLN A 154 -10.56 -10.26 0.34
N LYS A 155 -10.44 -9.15 -0.40
CA LYS A 155 -11.49 -8.66 -1.29
C LYS A 155 -11.80 -9.62 -2.44
N ASN A 156 -10.77 -10.26 -2.98
CA ASN A 156 -10.89 -11.20 -4.10
C ASN A 156 -11.25 -12.63 -3.66
N GLY A 157 -11.55 -12.86 -2.38
CA GLY A 157 -12.02 -14.15 -1.87
C GLY A 157 -10.93 -15.21 -1.74
N PHE A 158 -9.66 -14.83 -1.62
CA PHE A 158 -8.58 -15.76 -1.32
C PHE A 158 -8.82 -16.41 0.05
N MET A 159 -8.80 -17.74 0.11
CA MET A 159 -9.11 -18.53 1.32
C MET A 159 -7.92 -18.74 2.26
N GLY A 160 -6.75 -18.20 1.95
CA GLY A 160 -5.56 -18.33 2.78
C GLY A 160 -5.55 -17.35 3.97
N PRO A 161 -4.42 -17.27 4.70
CA PRO A 161 -4.28 -16.36 5.83
C PRO A 161 -4.47 -14.90 5.38
N SER A 162 -5.08 -14.09 6.25
CA SER A 162 -5.32 -12.67 6.00
C SER A 162 -4.22 -11.80 6.59
N LEU A 163 -3.85 -10.73 5.89
CA LEU A 163 -2.94 -9.70 6.39
C LEU A 163 -3.61 -8.33 6.38
N GLY A 164 -3.60 -7.66 7.53
CA GLY A 164 -4.18 -6.34 7.73
C GLY A 164 -5.70 -6.35 7.93
N PRO A 165 -6.28 -5.20 8.35
CA PRO A 165 -7.72 -5.06 8.54
C PRO A 165 -8.45 -5.22 7.19
N LYS A 166 -9.59 -5.91 7.22
CA LYS A 166 -10.44 -6.10 6.04
C LYS A 166 -10.85 -4.73 5.48
N GLU A 167 -10.58 -4.49 4.21
CA GLU A 167 -11.06 -3.26 3.54
C GLU A 167 -12.58 -3.24 3.60
N ALA A 168 -13.15 -2.15 4.14
CA ALA A 168 -14.59 -2.02 4.28
C ALA A 168 -15.23 -1.99 2.88
N ASP A 169 -16.14 -2.92 2.63
CA ASP A 169 -17.01 -2.82 1.47
C ASP A 169 -17.85 -1.54 1.61
N SER A 170 -17.90 -0.73 0.56
CA SER A 170 -18.86 0.36 0.50
C SER A 170 -20.25 -0.26 0.64
N ASN A 171 -20.95 0.05 1.73
CA ASN A 171 -22.37 -0.21 1.87
C ASN A 171 -23.11 1.07 1.44
N PRO A 172 -23.41 1.26 0.14
CA PRO A 172 -24.31 2.33 -0.26
C PRO A 172 -25.65 2.06 0.43
N ARG A 173 -25.95 2.84 1.47
CA ARG A 173 -27.28 2.82 2.09
C ARG A 173 -28.23 3.43 1.08
N ASN A 174 -28.91 2.59 0.30
CA ASN A 174 -30.07 3.02 -0.46
C ASN A 174 -31.16 3.31 0.56
N PHE A 175 -31.36 4.59 0.85
CA PHE A 175 -32.53 5.03 1.59
C PHE A 175 -33.70 5.06 0.61
N ASP A 176 -34.84 4.58 1.05
CA ASP A 176 -36.09 4.69 0.30
C ASP A 176 -36.41 6.17 0.02
N GLU A 177 -37.06 6.48 -1.11
CA GLU A 177 -37.39 7.87 -1.49
C GLU A 177 -38.20 8.56 -0.40
N ASP A 178 -39.07 7.84 0.29
CA ASP A 178 -39.87 8.37 1.40
C ASP A 178 -39.02 8.77 2.61
N VAL A 179 -37.92 8.06 2.88
CA VAL A 179 -36.98 8.39 3.96
C VAL A 179 -36.15 9.62 3.59
N LEU A 180 -35.74 9.75 2.33
CA LEU A 180 -35.02 10.93 1.83
C LEU A 180 -35.91 12.18 1.87
N LYS A 181 -37.19 12.04 1.52
CA LYS A 181 -38.19 13.12 1.55
C LYS A 181 -38.54 13.54 2.98
N ALA A 182 -38.63 12.59 3.91
CA ALA A 182 -38.81 12.88 5.34
C ALA A 182 -37.58 13.59 5.95
N GLY A 183 -36.38 13.35 5.43
CA GLY A 183 -35.18 14.09 5.85
C GLY A 183 -35.19 15.56 5.46
N GLN A 184 -35.86 15.93 4.36
CA GLN A 184 -35.97 17.31 3.88
C GLN A 184 -36.92 18.17 4.73
N THR A 185 -37.85 17.55 5.47
CA THR A 185 -38.79 18.28 6.34
C THR A 185 -38.24 18.55 7.74
N VAL A 186 -37.11 17.93 8.11
CA VAL A 186 -36.39 18.20 9.35
C VAL A 186 -35.54 19.45 9.18
N ILE A 187 -36.14 20.60 9.46
CA ILE A 187 -35.45 21.89 9.54
C ILE A 187 -34.53 21.84 10.76
N GLY A 188 -33.21 21.79 10.53
CA GLY A 188 -32.24 21.86 11.62
C GLY A 188 -32.44 23.13 12.45
N LEU A 189 -32.24 23.03 13.77
CA LEU A 189 -32.47 24.10 14.75
C LEU A 189 -31.72 25.42 14.45
N GLN A 190 -30.79 25.41 13.48
CA GLN A 190 -29.99 26.54 13.02
C GLN A 190 -30.35 27.06 11.62
N ALA A 191 -31.39 26.55 10.95
CA ALA A 191 -31.84 27.07 9.66
C ALA A 191 -32.64 28.38 9.84
N GLY A 192 -31.98 29.40 10.41
CA GLY A 192 -32.44 30.78 10.43
C GLY A 192 -31.78 31.55 9.30
N SER A 193 -32.59 32.21 8.47
CA SER A 193 -32.10 33.21 7.52
C SER A 193 -31.55 34.42 8.30
N ASN A 194 -30.28 34.76 8.09
CA ASN A 194 -29.64 35.99 8.61
C ASN A 194 -30.08 37.26 7.87
N ARG A 195 -31.03 37.17 6.94
CA ARG A 195 -31.42 38.24 6.00
C ARG A 195 -32.58 39.12 6.49
N GLY A 196 -32.77 39.27 7.80
CA GLY A 196 -33.88 40.07 8.32
C GLY A 196 -33.77 40.62 9.75
N ALA A 197 -32.73 40.30 10.52
CA ALA A 197 -32.56 40.83 11.87
C ALA A 197 -31.57 42.01 11.87
N SER A 198 -31.97 43.16 11.33
CA SER A 198 -31.30 44.42 11.70
C SER A 198 -31.76 44.78 13.12
N GLN A 199 -30.92 44.52 14.12
CA GLN A 199 -31.14 44.93 15.51
C GLN A 199 -30.90 46.44 15.67
N SER A 200 -31.66 47.26 14.97
CA SER A 200 -31.77 48.69 15.25
C SER A 200 -32.94 48.89 16.22
N GLY A 201 -32.64 49.07 17.51
CA GLY A 201 -33.64 49.56 18.48
C GLY A 201 -33.84 48.77 19.78
N MET A 202 -33.05 47.74 20.10
CA MET A 202 -33.15 47.09 21.41
C MET A 202 -32.43 47.93 22.49
N ASN A 203 -33.16 48.84 23.12
CA ASN A 203 -32.71 49.57 24.30
C ASN A 203 -33.01 48.73 25.56
N PHE A 204 -32.08 47.85 25.93
CA PHE A 204 -32.13 47.11 27.20
C PHE A 204 -31.49 47.95 28.31
N GLY A 205 -32.29 48.79 28.96
CA GLY A 205 -31.80 49.59 30.09
C GLY A 205 -32.76 50.65 30.61
N LYS A 206 -34.00 50.28 30.97
CA LYS A 206 -34.79 51.12 31.88
C LYS A 206 -34.59 50.64 33.31
N THR A 207 -33.83 51.42 34.07
CA THR A 207 -33.64 51.29 35.52
C THR A 207 -35.00 51.35 36.21
N ARG A 208 -35.31 50.37 37.06
CA ARG A 208 -36.49 50.39 37.92
C ARG A 208 -36.22 51.32 39.10
N SER A 209 -37.03 52.36 39.26
CA SER A 209 -36.99 53.24 40.43
C SER A 209 -37.67 52.56 41.62
N ILE A 210 -37.01 52.58 42.78
CA ILE A 210 -37.60 52.36 44.11
C ILE A 210 -37.73 53.75 44.73
N LEU A 211 -38.95 54.14 45.09
CA LEU A 211 -39.25 55.29 45.94
C LEU A 211 -39.60 54.76 47.33
N ASP A 212 -38.97 55.34 48.35
CA ASP A 212 -39.30 55.18 49.78
C ASP A 212 -40.63 55.88 50.11
#